data_AF-A0A5Q4SW60-F1
#
_entry.id   AF-A0A5Q4SW60-F1
#
_cell.length_a   1.000
_cell.length_b   1.000
_cell.length_c   1.000
_cell.angle_alpha   90.00
_cell.angle_beta   90.00
_cell.angle_gamma   90.00
#
_symmetry.space_group_name_H-M   'P 1'
#
loop_
_entity.id
_entity.type
_entity.pdbx_description
1 polymer ?
#
loop_
_entity_poly.entity_id
_entity_poly.type
_entity_poly.pdbx_seq_one_letter_code
_entity_poly.pdbx_strand_id
1 'polypeptide(L)' 'MKTSAEADFRAFVASRWPRMLRTAHLLTGHHHDAEDLVQAALAKAYVKWDRVRRADDPDAYVWRIM' A
#
# COMPACT_ATOMS: atom_id res chain seq x y z
N MET A 1 -7.73 -3.24 -21.87
CA MET A 1 -6.27 -3.16 -21.58
C MET A 1 -6.02 -2.56 -20.19
N LYS A 2 -6.55 -3.19 -19.12
CA LYS A 2 -6.35 -2.79 -17.69
C LYS A 2 -5.27 -3.62 -16.99
N THR A 3 -4.79 -4.67 -17.65
CA THR A 3 -3.92 -5.71 -17.10
C THR A 3 -2.55 -5.20 -16.66
N SER A 4 -2.00 -4.17 -17.33
CA SER A 4 -0.71 -3.57 -16.95
C SER A 4 -0.82 -2.84 -15.62
N ALA A 5 -1.79 -1.93 -15.45
CA ALA A 5 -1.89 -1.14 -14.22
C ALA A 5 -2.18 -2.01 -12.99
N GLU A 6 -2.97 -3.07 -13.15
CA GLU A 6 -3.23 -4.06 -12.10
C GLU A 6 -1.98 -4.88 -11.78
N ALA A 7 -1.22 -5.32 -12.79
CA ALA A 7 0.04 -6.04 -12.59
C ALA A 7 1.09 -5.15 -11.90
N ASP A 8 1.22 -3.89 -12.33
CA ASP A 8 2.13 -2.90 -11.74
C ASP A 8 1.77 -2.66 -10.27
N PHE A 9 0.47 -2.51 -9.97
CA PHE A 9 0.00 -2.37 -8.59
C PHE A 9 0.31 -3.61 -7.75
N ARG A 10 0.05 -4.81 -8.27
CA ARG A 10 0.35 -6.07 -7.56
C ARG A 10 1.84 -6.20 -7.26
N ALA A 11 2.71 -5.90 -8.22
CA ALA A 11 4.15 -5.93 -8.02
C ALA A 11 4.61 -4.91 -6.97
N PHE A 12 4.04 -3.69 -7.02
CA PHE A 12 4.27 -2.67 -6.02
C PHE A 12 3.86 -3.16 -4.62
N VAL A 13 2.62 -3.63 -4.45
CA VAL A 13 2.11 -4.12 -3.16
C VAL A 13 2.94 -5.29 -2.63
N ALA A 14 3.23 -6.29 -3.46
CA ALA A 14 4.00 -7.47 -3.06
C ALA A 14 5.36 -7.09 -2.45
N SER A 15 6.01 -6.05 -2.98
CA SER A 15 7.29 -5.58 -2.47
C SER A 15 7.20 -4.71 -1.21
N ARG A 16 6.06 -4.07 -0.93
CA ARG A 16 5.89 -3.13 0.22
C ARG A 16 5.17 -3.76 1.40
N TRP A 17 4.32 -4.74 1.15
CA TRP A 17 3.46 -5.38 2.15
C TRP A 17 4.21 -5.78 3.42
N PRO A 18 5.36 -6.51 3.37
CA PRO A 18 6.03 -6.95 4.59
C PRO A 18 6.53 -5.80 5.47
N ARG A 19 7.02 -4.71 4.84
CA ARG A 19 7.52 -3.53 5.57
C ARG A 19 6.36 -2.75 6.18
N MET A 20 5.29 -2.54 5.42
CA MET A 20 4.09 -1.85 5.92
C MET A 20 3.46 -2.60 7.08
N LEU A 21 3.32 -3.92 6.97
CA LEU A 21 2.73 -4.75 8.03
C LEU A 21 3.57 -4.74 9.30
N ARG A 22 4.90 -4.78 9.18
CA ARG A 22 5.80 -4.65 10.35
C ARG A 22 5.60 -3.32 11.06
N THR A 23 5.55 -2.21 10.33
CA THR A 23 5.32 -0.89 10.92
C THR A 23 3.93 -0.78 11.52
N ALA A 24 2.89 -1.22 10.81
CA ALA A 24 1.52 -1.23 11.33
C ALA A 24 1.40 -2.04 12.62
N HIS A 25 2.08 -3.18 12.71
CA HIS A 25 2.11 -3.99 13.93
C HIS A 25 2.78 -3.28 15.11
N LEU A 26 3.82 -2.48 14.86
CA LEU A 26 4.43 -1.65 15.90
C LEU A 26 3.51 -0.51 16.37
N LEU A 27 2.62 -0.02 15.50
CA LEU A 27 1.66 1.04 15.82
C LEU A 27 0.42 0.52 16.57
N THR A 28 -0.07 -0.67 16.20
CA THR A 28 -1.31 -1.22 16.75
C THR A 28 -1.07 -2.19 17.91
N GLY A 29 0.10 -2.85 17.98
CA GLY A 29 0.39 -3.92 18.94
C GLY A 29 -0.41 -5.21 18.70
N HIS A 30 -1.25 -5.26 17.66
CA HIS A 30 -2.13 -6.39 17.35
C HIS A 30 -2.04 -6.74 15.86
N HIS A 31 -1.95 -8.03 15.54
CA HIS A 31 -1.70 -8.48 14.18
C HIS A 31 -2.85 -8.17 13.22
N HIS A 32 -4.09 -8.49 13.61
CA HIS A 32 -5.26 -8.23 12.76
C HIS A 32 -5.45 -6.73 12.50
N ASP A 33 -5.29 -5.89 13.51
CA ASP A 33 -5.43 -4.44 13.39
C ASP A 33 -4.36 -3.86 12.44
N ALA A 34 -3.16 -4.45 12.45
CA ALA A 34 -2.09 -4.08 11.54
C ALA A 34 -2.40 -4.48 10.09
N GLU A 35 -2.95 -5.68 9.87
CA GLU A 35 -3.39 -6.11 8.55
C GLU A 35 -4.51 -5.21 8.03
N ASP A 36 -5.52 -4.92 8.84
CA ASP A 36 -6.64 -4.04 8.48
C ASP A 36 -6.17 -2.64 8.11
N LEU A 37 -5.23 -2.07 8.88
CA LEU A 37 -4.62 -0.77 8.59
C LEU A 37 -3.92 -0.76 7.23
N VAL A 38 -3.08 -1.77 6.96
CA VAL A 38 -2.35 -1.88 5.69
C VAL A 38 -3.31 -2.12 4.52
N GLN A 39 -4.30 -3.00 4.68
CA GLN A 39 -5.31 -3.28 3.65
C GLN A 39 -6.13 -2.03 3.32
N ALA A 40 -6.57 -1.29 4.33
CA ALA A 40 -7.31 -0.04 4.13
C ALA A 40 -6.46 1.01 3.39
N ALA A 41 -5.16 1.12 3.73
CA ALA A 41 -4.26 2.02 3.05
C ALA A 41 -4.02 1.62 1.58
N LEU A 42 -3.78 0.34 1.31
CA LEU A 42 -3.56 -0.17 -0.03
C LEU A 42 -4.83 -0.13 -0.90
N ALA A 43 -6.01 -0.34 -0.33
CA ALA A 43 -7.28 -0.17 -1.03
C ALA A 43 -7.48 1.29 -1.48
N LYS A 44 -7.19 2.26 -0.61
CA LYS A 44 -7.20 3.69 -0.95
C LYS A 44 -6.13 4.02 -2.00
N ALA A 45 -4.94 3.42 -1.91
CA ALA A 45 -3.88 3.60 -2.88
C ALA A 45 -4.26 3.04 -4.25
N TYR A 46 -4.94 1.90 -4.31
CA TYR A 46 -5.43 1.29 -5.56
C TYR A 46 -6.39 2.22 -6.31
N VAL A 47 -7.36 2.80 -5.60
CA VAL A 47 -8.31 3.78 -6.17
C VAL A 47 -7.58 5.00 -6.74
N LYS A 48 -6.43 5.36 -6.16
CA LYS A 48 -5.59 6.49 -6.58
C LYS A 48 -4.36 6.05 -7.37
N TRP A 49 -4.30 4.81 -7.87
CA TRP A 49 -3.05 4.21 -8.34
C TRP A 49 -2.38 5.01 -9.46
N ASP A 50 -3.18 5.58 -10.35
CA ASP A 50 -2.71 6.45 -11.41
C ASP A 50 -1.98 7.71 -10.93
N ARG A 51 -2.31 8.21 -9.74
CA ARG A 51 -1.60 9.33 -9.09
C ARG A 51 -0.39 8.81 -8.32
N VAL A 52 -0.51 7.67 -7.64
CA VAL A 52 0.59 7.04 -6.88
C VAL A 52 1.77 6.71 -7.80
N ARG A 53 1.53 6.02 -8.93
CA ARG A 53 2.58 5.62 -9.87
C ARG A 53 3.25 6.79 -10.62
N ARG A 54 2.64 7.97 -10.59
CA ARG A 54 3.15 9.20 -11.20
C ARG A 54 3.76 10.16 -10.18
N ALA A 55 3.69 9.84 -8.88
CA ALA A 55 4.31 10.65 -7.84
C ALA A 55 5.83 10.52 -7.90
N ASP A 56 6.53 11.57 -7.47
CA ASP A 56 7.99 11.55 -7.37
C ASP A 56 8.47 10.44 -6.41
N ASP A 57 7.68 10.18 -5.36
CA ASP A 57 7.88 9.07 -4.44
C ASP A 57 6.56 8.32 -4.18
N PRO A 58 6.32 7.20 -4.89
CA PRO A 58 5.15 6.34 -4.68
C PRO A 58 5.10 5.71 -3.28
N ASP A 59 6.25 5.42 -2.66
CA ASP A 59 6.31 4.84 -1.33
C ASP A 59 5.81 5.87 -0.31
N ALA A 60 6.39 7.08 -0.32
CA ALA A 60 5.98 8.15 0.58
C ALA A 60 4.48 8.50 0.41
N TYR A 61 3.96 8.44 -0.82
CA TYR A 61 2.54 8.64 -1.07
C TYR A 61 1.69 7.60 -0.33
N VAL A 62 2.02 6.32 -0.44
CA VAL A 62 1.26 5.23 0.20
C VAL A 62 1.44 5.25 1.72
N TRP A 63 2.64 5.54 2.22
CA TRP A 63 2.89 5.73 3.65
C TRP A 63 2.08 6.88 4.25
N ARG A 64 1.75 7.92 3.48
CA ARG A 64 0.90 9.02 3.94
C ARG A 64 -0.60 8.67 3.95
N ILE A 65 -1.01 7.62 3.27
CA ILE A 65 -2.41 7.14 3.29
C ILE A 65 -2.67 6.29 4.55
N MET A 66 -1.65 5.54 5.00
CA MET A 66 -1.68 4.71 6.19
C MET A 66 -1.54 5.57 7.45
#